data_AF-A0A524NGJ4-F1
#
_entry.id   AF-A0A524NGJ4-F1
#
_cell.length_a   1.000
_cell.length_b   1.000
_cell.length_c   1.000
_cell.angle_alpha   90.00
_cell.angle_beta   90.00
_cell.angle_gamma   90.00
#
_symmetry.space_group_name_H-M   'P 1'
#
loop_
_entity.id
_entity.type
_entity.pdbx_description
1 polymer ?
#
loop_
_entity_poly.entity_id
_entity_poly.type
_entity_poly.pdbx_seq_one_letter_code
_entity_poly.pdbx_strand_id
1 'polypeptide(L)'
;MWHAFIFFLSIQVHLIRAVCKPRGELVLENLALRQQVSALSLGRHKPKFHDADRAFWVALRRSWSGWANRLVIVKPETVVDWQRRRFRRFWTRISKQRGRPGRPRIDAEIRELIGQMVRENHWGTPRIFSELKKLGFTASETTVSRYVQRLRRPNPDPDLVRRWIAFLRNHRGAIASMDPPCQQPR
;
A
#
# COMPACT_ATOMS: atom_id res chain seq x y z
N MET A 1 -32.74 -20.03 -45.08
CA MET A 1 -33.18 -18.63 -44.84
C MET A 1 -32.70 -18.06 -43.50
N TRP A 2 -32.78 -18.81 -42.40
CA TRP A 2 -32.35 -18.34 -41.06
C TRP A 2 -30.87 -17.94 -40.93
N HIS A 3 -29.94 -18.66 -41.59
CA HIS A 3 -28.51 -18.30 -41.57
C HIS A 3 -28.21 -16.98 -42.27
N ALA A 4 -28.91 -16.65 -43.37
CA ALA A 4 -28.77 -15.38 -44.05
C ALA A 4 -29.29 -14.21 -43.20
N PHE A 5 -30.36 -14.45 -42.43
CA PHE A 5 -30.90 -13.48 -41.47
C PHE A 5 -29.94 -13.23 -40.31
N ILE A 6 -29.33 -14.28 -39.75
CA ILE A 6 -28.29 -14.16 -38.70
C ILE A 6 -27.06 -13.42 -39.23
N PHE A 7 -26.65 -13.70 -40.48
CA PHE A 7 -25.50 -13.03 -41.09
C PHE A 7 -25.78 -11.55 -41.36
N PHE A 8 -27.00 -11.22 -41.80
CA PHE A 8 -27.39 -9.83 -42.00
C PHE A 8 -27.51 -9.08 -40.67
N LEU A 9 -28.07 -9.72 -39.64
CA LEU A 9 -28.17 -9.15 -38.28
C LEU A 9 -26.79 -8.94 -37.65
N SER A 10 -25.84 -9.85 -37.87
CA SER A 10 -24.47 -9.74 -37.36
C SER A 10 -23.67 -8.63 -38.05
N ILE A 11 -23.87 -8.43 -39.37
CA ILE A 11 -23.29 -7.33 -40.15
C ILE A 11 -23.86 -5.99 -39.68
N GLN A 12 -25.17 -5.89 -39.47
CA GLN A 12 -25.80 -4.66 -38.97
C GLN A 12 -25.31 -4.31 -37.55
N VAL A 13 -25.19 -5.30 -36.66
CA VAL A 13 -24.62 -5.11 -35.32
C VAL A 13 -23.13 -4.72 -35.38
N HIS A 14 -22.35 -5.28 -36.31
CA HIS A 14 -20.95 -4.89 -36.52
C HIS A 14 -20.82 -3.48 -37.09
N LEU A 15 -21.71 -3.08 -37.99
CA LEU A 15 -21.74 -1.74 -38.58
C LEU A 15 -22.13 -0.70 -37.53
N ILE A 16 -23.16 -0.97 -36.73
CA ILE A 16 -23.55 -0.13 -35.59
C ILE A 16 -22.39 -0.05 -34.57
N ARG A 17 -21.73 -1.17 -34.27
CA ARG A 17 -20.55 -1.19 -33.38
C ARG A 17 -19.34 -0.45 -33.97
N ALA A 18 -19.18 -0.40 -35.29
CA ALA A 18 -18.11 0.32 -35.99
C ALA A 18 -18.37 1.82 -36.10
N VAL A 19 -19.63 2.24 -36.28
CA VAL A 19 -20.06 3.64 -36.27
C VAL A 19 -20.10 4.20 -34.84
N CYS A 20 -20.39 3.34 -33.85
CA CYS A 20 -20.27 3.63 -32.42
C CYS A 20 -18.87 3.35 -31.84
N LYS A 21 -17.87 2.89 -32.63
CA LYS A 21 -16.46 2.93 -32.20
C LYS A 21 -16.13 4.41 -31.98
N PRO A 22 -15.68 4.78 -30.78
CA PRO A 22 -16.07 6.07 -30.27
C PRO A 22 -15.17 7.13 -30.88
N ARG A 23 -15.78 8.23 -31.35
CA ARG A 23 -15.08 9.52 -31.51
C ARG A 23 -14.26 9.88 -30.27
N GLY A 24 -14.65 9.35 -29.10
CA GLY A 24 -13.87 9.38 -27.86
C GLY A 24 -12.50 8.73 -27.94
N GLU A 25 -12.30 7.60 -28.63
CA GLU A 25 -10.97 6.97 -28.75
C GLU A 25 -10.01 7.85 -29.56
N LEU A 26 -10.49 8.45 -30.65
CA LEU A 26 -9.73 9.40 -31.48
C LEU A 26 -9.48 10.74 -30.76
N VAL A 27 -10.45 11.22 -29.97
CA VAL A 27 -10.29 12.43 -29.14
C VAL A 27 -9.30 12.17 -28.00
N LEU A 28 -9.33 11.00 -27.39
CA LEU A 28 -8.39 10.57 -26.35
C LEU A 28 -6.99 10.37 -26.91
N GLU A 29 -6.87 9.83 -28.13
CA GLU A 29 -5.62 9.75 -28.88
C GLU A 29 -5.07 11.14 -29.20
N ASN A 30 -5.89 12.06 -29.70
CA ASN A 30 -5.51 13.45 -29.94
C ASN A 30 -5.11 14.19 -28.65
N LEU A 31 -5.80 13.94 -27.54
CA LEU A 31 -5.46 14.51 -26.22
C LEU A 31 -4.13 13.97 -25.72
N ALA A 32 -3.89 12.67 -25.84
CA ALA A 32 -2.62 12.04 -25.47
C ALA A 32 -1.46 12.60 -26.32
N LEU A 33 -1.67 12.76 -27.62
CA LEU A 33 -0.67 13.33 -28.54
C LEU A 33 -0.43 14.83 -28.27
N ARG A 34 -1.48 15.62 -28.03
CA ARG A 34 -1.34 17.04 -27.65
C ARG A 34 -0.61 17.21 -26.32
N GLN A 35 -0.90 16.36 -25.34
CA GLN A 35 -0.16 16.37 -24.07
C GLN A 35 1.32 16.01 -24.28
N GLN A 36 1.63 15.06 -25.16
CA GLN A 36 3.01 14.71 -25.52
C GLN A 36 3.73 15.85 -26.25
N VAL A 37 3.09 16.47 -27.25
CA VAL A 37 3.64 17.62 -27.97
C VAL A 37 3.84 18.81 -27.04
N SER A 38 2.92 19.05 -26.09
CA SER A 38 3.10 20.09 -25.07
C SER A 38 4.28 19.80 -24.14
N ALA A 39 4.45 18.54 -23.70
CA ALA A 39 5.55 18.15 -22.83
C ALA A 39 6.92 18.19 -23.52
N LEU A 40 6.97 17.89 -24.83
CA LEU A 40 8.18 17.92 -25.65
C LEU A 40 8.55 19.34 -26.10
N SER A 41 7.58 20.15 -26.52
CA SER A 41 7.79 21.56 -26.90
C SER A 41 8.26 22.44 -25.74
N LEU A 42 8.01 22.01 -24.50
CA LEU A 42 8.50 22.69 -23.29
C LEU A 42 9.99 22.44 -23.00
N GLY A 43 10.73 21.68 -23.81
CA GLY A 43 12.21 21.65 -23.82
C GLY A 43 12.89 21.29 -22.49
N ARG A 44 12.15 20.72 -21.53
CA ARG A 44 12.66 20.43 -20.19
C ARG A 44 13.16 19.00 -20.13
N HIS A 45 14.48 18.86 -20.00
CA HIS A 45 15.27 17.61 -19.98
C HIS A 45 14.78 16.52 -18.99
N LYS A 46 13.83 16.83 -18.08
CA LYS A 46 13.00 15.88 -17.34
C LYS A 46 11.57 16.43 -17.17
N PRO A 47 10.55 15.88 -17.86
CA PRO A 47 9.17 16.29 -17.65
C PRO A 47 8.73 15.94 -16.22
N LYS A 48 8.53 16.96 -15.38
CA LYS A 48 7.93 16.80 -14.06
C LYS A 48 6.43 16.66 -14.23
N PHE A 49 5.94 15.43 -14.41
CA PHE A 49 4.50 15.15 -14.44
C PHE A 49 3.84 15.57 -13.13
N HIS A 50 2.93 16.54 -13.22
CA HIS A 50 2.17 17.06 -12.09
C HIS A 50 1.09 16.04 -11.67
N ASP A 51 0.55 16.13 -10.46
CA ASP A 51 -0.42 15.14 -9.99
C ASP A 51 -1.73 15.13 -10.80
N ALA A 52 -2.07 16.26 -11.45
CA ALA A 52 -3.16 16.37 -12.43
C ALA A 52 -2.88 15.53 -13.69
N ASP A 53 -1.66 15.60 -14.24
CA ASP A 53 -1.27 14.80 -15.41
C ASP A 53 -1.35 13.31 -15.09
N ARG A 54 -0.94 12.91 -13.88
CA ARG A 54 -1.03 11.51 -13.44
C ARG A 54 -2.48 11.05 -13.31
N ALA A 55 -3.37 11.91 -12.81
CA ALA A 55 -4.80 11.60 -12.72
C ALA A 55 -5.42 11.45 -14.11
N PHE A 56 -5.04 12.31 -15.06
CA PHE A 56 -5.44 12.23 -16.46
C PHE A 56 -5.06 10.88 -17.08
N TRP A 57 -3.81 10.45 -16.96
CA TRP A 57 -3.35 9.16 -17.50
C TRP A 57 -4.02 7.94 -16.85
N VAL A 58 -4.33 8.01 -15.54
CA VAL A 58 -5.04 6.93 -14.83
C VAL A 58 -6.52 6.87 -15.25
N ALA A 59 -7.17 8.01 -15.47
CA ALA A 59 -8.54 8.06 -16.00
C ALA A 59 -8.60 7.55 -17.44
N LEU A 60 -7.63 7.95 -18.27
CA LEU A 60 -7.47 7.51 -19.65
C LEU A 60 -7.35 5.98 -19.75
N ARG A 61 -6.53 5.37 -18.88
CA ARG A 61 -6.41 3.90 -18.77
C ARG A 61 -7.75 3.22 -18.46
N ARG A 62 -8.59 3.83 -17.62
CA ARG A 62 -9.88 3.23 -17.22
C ARG A 62 -10.92 3.27 -18.33
N SER A 63 -10.82 4.25 -19.22
CA SER A 63 -11.79 4.49 -20.30
C SER A 63 -11.41 3.84 -21.65
N TRP A 64 -10.20 3.31 -21.80
CA TRP A 64 -9.71 2.75 -23.05
C TRP A 64 -9.08 1.37 -22.86
N SER A 65 -9.68 0.33 -23.43
CA SER A 65 -9.21 -1.07 -23.33
C SER A 65 -7.98 -1.39 -24.19
N GLY A 66 -7.66 -0.58 -25.21
CA GLY A 66 -6.52 -0.74 -26.13
C GLY A 66 -5.35 0.23 -25.90
N TRP A 67 -5.38 1.00 -24.81
CA TRP A 67 -4.44 2.09 -24.53
C TRP A 67 -2.95 1.68 -24.58
N ALA A 68 -2.61 0.47 -24.13
CA ALA A 68 -1.22 0.01 -24.06
C ALA A 68 -0.59 -0.26 -25.44
N ASN A 69 -1.40 -0.57 -26.46
CA ASN A 69 -0.90 -0.93 -27.80
C ASN A 69 -0.65 0.29 -28.70
N ARG A 70 -1.17 1.48 -28.36
CA ARG A 70 -1.01 2.71 -29.17
C ARG A 70 -0.07 3.75 -28.57
N LEU A 71 0.38 3.57 -27.32
CA LEU A 71 1.25 4.52 -26.63
C LEU A 71 2.74 4.20 -26.88
N VAL A 72 3.34 4.90 -27.85
CA VAL A 72 4.76 4.74 -28.23
C VAL A 72 5.70 5.56 -27.33
N ILE A 73 5.25 6.70 -26.79
CA ILE A 73 6.13 7.69 -26.14
C ILE A 73 6.11 7.61 -24.59
N VAL A 74 4.94 7.36 -23.97
CA VAL A 74 4.84 7.19 -22.50
C VAL A 74 4.76 5.70 -22.20
N LYS A 75 5.82 5.16 -21.58
CA LYS A 75 5.86 3.74 -21.20
C LYS A 75 4.64 3.41 -20.34
N PRO A 76 3.75 2.48 -20.76
CA PRO A 76 2.53 2.14 -20.02
C PRO A 76 2.81 1.66 -18.60
N GLU A 77 4.00 1.07 -18.39
CA GLU A 77 4.58 0.69 -17.10
C GLU A 77 4.59 1.85 -16.09
N THR A 78 4.88 3.08 -16.53
CA THR A 78 5.00 4.25 -15.65
C THR A 78 3.64 4.68 -15.09
N VAL A 79 2.59 4.59 -15.91
CA VAL A 79 1.21 4.91 -15.51
C VAL A 79 0.69 3.88 -14.51
N VAL A 80 0.99 2.59 -14.76
CA VAL A 80 0.65 1.50 -13.82
C VAL A 80 1.36 1.69 -12.48
N ASP A 81 2.63 2.09 -12.49
CA ASP A 81 3.39 2.36 -11.28
C ASP A 81 2.83 3.53 -10.47
N TRP A 82 2.37 4.60 -11.12
CA TRP A 82 1.71 5.71 -10.44
C TRP A 82 0.42 5.27 -9.75
N GLN A 83 -0.39 4.45 -10.42
CA GLN A 83 -1.60 3.89 -9.83
C GLN A 83 -1.29 2.99 -8.62
N ARG A 84 -0.29 2.11 -8.74
CA ARG A 84 0.17 1.26 -7.62
C ARG A 84 0.67 2.09 -6.43
N ARG A 85 1.39 3.19 -6.68
CA ARG A 85 1.84 4.10 -5.61
C ARG A 85 0.66 4.83 -4.95
N ARG A 86 -0.30 5.32 -5.73
CA ARG A 86 -1.52 5.96 -5.20
C ARG A 86 -2.33 4.99 -4.34
N PHE A 87 -2.52 3.75 -4.81
CA PHE A 87 -3.22 2.71 -4.07
C PHE A 87 -2.52 2.37 -2.76
N ARG A 88 -1.19 2.16 -2.79
CA ARG A 88 -0.39 1.92 -1.58
C ARG A 88 -0.53 3.06 -0.56
N ARG A 89 -0.46 4.32 -0.99
CA ARG A 89 -0.63 5.49 -0.11
C ARG A 89 -2.04 5.55 0.48
N PHE A 90 -3.06 5.31 -0.34
CA PHE A 90 -4.46 5.27 0.09
C PHE A 90 -4.69 4.23 1.18
N TRP A 91 -4.24 2.99 0.96
CA TRP A 91 -4.37 1.92 1.95
C TRP A 91 -3.50 2.15 3.18
N THR A 92 -2.31 2.73 3.04
CA THR A 92 -1.49 3.14 4.18
C THR A 92 -2.19 4.20 5.03
N ARG A 93 -2.88 5.15 4.39
CA ARG A 93 -3.66 6.17 5.10
C ARG A 93 -4.83 5.55 5.83
N ILE A 94 -5.59 4.69 5.16
CA ILE A 94 -6.74 3.99 5.75
C ILE A 94 -6.30 3.08 6.90
N SER A 95 -5.22 2.32 6.74
CA SER A 95 -4.73 1.43 7.80
C SER A 95 -4.24 2.21 9.01
N LYS A 96 -3.57 3.35 8.81
CA LYS A 96 -3.17 4.25 9.91
C LYS A 96 -4.37 4.91 10.60
N GLN A 97 -5.41 5.27 9.87
CA GLN A 97 -6.62 5.89 10.43
C GLN A 97 -7.54 4.88 11.14
N ARG A 98 -7.60 3.64 10.65
CA ARG A 98 -8.42 2.56 11.23
C ARG A 98 -7.68 1.72 12.27
N GLY A 99 -6.36 1.87 12.37
CA GLY A 99 -5.59 1.30 13.46
C GLY A 99 -6.00 1.98 14.75
N ARG A 100 -6.93 1.38 15.49
CA ARG A 100 -7.07 1.67 16.92
C ARG A 100 -5.64 1.61 17.48
N PRO A 101 -5.15 2.63 18.20
CA PRO A 101 -3.97 2.40 19.04
C PRO A 101 -4.31 1.14 19.84
N GLY A 102 -3.37 0.21 19.96
CA GLY A 102 -3.62 -1.05 20.65
C GLY A 102 -4.04 -0.81 22.11
N ARG A 103 -3.84 -1.80 22.99
CA ARG A 103 -4.09 -1.61 24.43
C ARG A 103 -3.50 -0.25 24.89
N PRO A 104 -4.30 0.62 25.55
CA PRO A 104 -3.82 1.92 25.99
C PRO A 104 -2.54 1.71 26.78
N ARG A 105 -1.52 2.51 26.47
CA ARG A 105 -0.24 2.43 27.17
C ARG A 105 -0.51 2.71 28.64
N ILE A 106 0.20 2.00 29.52
CA ILE A 106 0.31 2.39 30.93
C ILE A 106 0.71 3.86 30.98
N ASP A 107 0.18 4.56 31.98
CA ASP A 107 0.46 5.96 32.22
C ASP A 107 1.97 6.26 32.20
N ALA A 108 2.32 7.45 31.70
CA ALA A 108 3.71 7.82 31.48
C ALA A 108 4.51 7.84 32.78
N GLU A 109 3.89 8.25 33.89
CA GLU A 109 4.52 8.35 35.20
C GLU A 109 4.95 6.97 35.71
N ILE A 110 4.04 5.99 35.64
CA ILE A 110 4.33 4.60 36.07
C ILE A 110 5.48 4.00 35.24
N ARG A 111 5.52 4.29 33.93
CA ARG A 111 6.58 3.79 33.05
C ARG A 111 7.94 4.42 33.35
N GLU A 112 7.96 5.70 33.67
CA GLU A 112 9.18 6.40 34.07
C GLU A 112 9.70 5.87 35.41
N LEU A 113 8.81 5.68 36.38
CA LEU A 113 9.14 5.09 37.68
C LEU A 113 9.71 3.68 37.55
N ILE A 114 9.09 2.81 36.73
CA ILE A 114 9.64 1.48 36.41
C ILE A 114 11.05 1.63 35.81
N GLY A 115 11.24 2.57 34.90
CA GLY A 115 12.54 2.85 34.28
C GLY A 115 13.59 3.27 35.30
N GLN A 116 13.24 4.14 36.23
CA GLN A 116 14.11 4.61 37.31
C GLN A 116 14.49 3.46 38.24
N MET A 117 13.51 2.71 38.75
CA MET A 117 13.74 1.56 39.63
C MET A 117 14.65 0.50 39.01
N VAL A 118 14.50 0.21 37.71
CA VAL A 118 15.34 -0.77 36.99
C VAL A 118 16.77 -0.28 36.80
N ARG A 119 16.98 1.04 36.62
CA ARG A 119 18.32 1.62 36.43
C ARG A 119 19.08 1.75 37.75
N GLU A 120 18.38 2.19 38.79
CA GLU A 120 18.98 2.44 40.11
C GLU A 120 19.14 1.15 40.92
N ASN A 121 18.33 0.11 40.63
CA ASN A 121 18.34 -1.13 41.40
C ASN A 121 18.41 -2.38 40.51
N HIS A 122 19.16 -3.39 40.96
CA HIS A 122 19.22 -4.72 40.33
C HIS A 122 18.00 -5.61 40.67
N TRP A 123 16.86 -5.01 41.03
CA TRP A 123 15.67 -5.73 41.49
C TRP A 123 15.00 -6.56 40.38
N GLY A 124 14.41 -7.69 40.76
CA GLY A 124 13.58 -8.50 39.88
C GLY A 124 12.17 -7.92 39.70
N THR A 125 11.48 -8.34 38.64
CA THR A 125 10.10 -7.93 38.35
C THR A 125 9.13 -8.04 39.54
N PRO A 126 9.12 -9.14 40.33
CA PRO A 126 8.18 -9.27 41.45
C PRO A 126 8.39 -8.20 42.53
N ARG A 127 9.65 -7.76 42.73
CA ARG A 127 10.00 -6.73 43.71
C ARG A 127 9.58 -5.34 43.23
N ILE A 128 9.82 -5.02 41.97
CA ILE A 128 9.38 -3.74 41.39
C ILE A 128 7.85 -3.65 41.41
N PHE A 129 7.16 -4.74 41.09
CA PHE A 129 5.71 -4.81 41.15
C PHE A 129 5.17 -4.58 42.56
N SER A 130 5.78 -5.19 43.59
CA SER A 130 5.31 -5.02 44.96
C SER A 130 5.50 -3.59 45.47
N GLU A 131 6.60 -2.91 45.10
CA GLU A 131 6.80 -1.50 45.43
C GLU A 131 5.78 -0.59 44.72
N LEU A 132 5.50 -0.82 43.43
CA LEU A 132 4.46 -0.08 42.72
C LEU A 132 3.08 -0.26 43.35
N LYS A 133 2.78 -1.48 43.82
CA LYS A 133 1.52 -1.77 44.52
C LYS A 133 1.43 -1.04 45.86
N LYS A 134 2.53 -0.94 46.61
CA LYS A 134 2.58 -0.17 47.87
C LYS A 134 2.35 1.33 47.64
N LEU A 135 2.83 1.86 46.52
CA LEU A 135 2.61 3.25 46.09
C LEU A 135 1.19 3.51 45.54
N GLY A 136 0.32 2.49 45.50
CA GLY A 136 -1.08 2.64 45.08
C GLY A 136 -1.33 2.51 43.58
N PHE A 137 -0.33 2.14 42.77
CA PHE A 137 -0.50 2.03 41.32
C PHE A 137 -1.20 0.74 40.89
N THR A 138 -2.17 0.85 39.98
CA THR A 138 -2.93 -0.29 39.43
C THR A 138 -2.27 -0.85 38.14
N ALA A 139 -1.05 -1.36 38.24
CA ALA A 139 -0.38 -2.06 37.14
C ALA A 139 -0.47 -3.58 37.32
N SER A 140 -0.53 -4.38 36.25
CA SER A 140 -0.39 -5.84 36.37
C SER A 140 1.08 -6.25 36.37
N GLU A 141 1.45 -7.28 37.14
CA GLU A 141 2.82 -7.82 37.17
C GLU A 141 3.31 -8.22 35.78
N THR A 142 2.44 -8.81 34.96
CA THR A 142 2.72 -9.14 33.56
C THR A 142 3.09 -7.92 32.72
N THR A 143 2.49 -6.77 33.00
CA THR A 143 2.81 -5.53 32.28
C THR A 143 4.14 -4.95 32.76
N VAL A 144 4.40 -4.96 34.06
CA VAL A 144 5.71 -4.57 34.62
C VAL A 144 6.81 -5.47 34.05
N SER A 145 6.60 -6.79 33.99
CA SER A 145 7.53 -7.76 33.40
C SER A 145 7.89 -7.40 31.95
N ARG A 146 6.89 -7.07 31.13
CA ARG A 146 7.12 -6.66 29.72
C ARG A 146 7.96 -5.38 29.63
N TYR A 147 7.75 -4.42 30.53
CA TYR A 147 8.54 -3.18 30.55
C TYR A 147 9.97 -3.42 31.04
N VAL A 148 10.16 -4.15 32.15
CA VAL A 148 11.47 -4.51 32.67
C VAL A 148 12.29 -5.28 31.62
N GLN A 149 11.69 -6.28 30.97
CA GLN A 149 12.33 -7.02 29.88
C GLN A 149 12.69 -6.11 28.71
N ARG A 150 11.81 -5.19 28.32
CA ARG A 150 12.09 -4.26 27.22
C ARG A 150 13.25 -3.31 27.55
N LEU A 151 13.35 -2.85 28.79
CA LEU A 151 14.42 -1.98 29.25
C LEU A 151 15.76 -2.71 29.36
N ARG A 152 15.74 -4.00 29.71
CA ARG A 152 16.94 -4.85 29.82
C ARG A 152 17.37 -5.49 28.51
N ARG A 153 16.50 -5.48 27.49
CA ARG A 153 16.84 -6.07 26.19
C ARG A 153 17.97 -5.26 25.57
N PRO A 154 19.13 -5.88 25.28
CA PRO A 154 20.16 -5.23 24.50
C PRO A 154 19.61 -4.89 23.11
N ASN A 155 20.19 -3.87 22.48
CA ASN A 155 19.89 -3.58 21.08
C ASN A 155 20.15 -4.86 20.25
N PRO A 156 19.22 -5.23 19.35
CA PRO A 156 19.40 -6.43 18.56
C PRO A 156 20.67 -6.32 17.73
N ASP A 157 21.46 -7.40 17.70
CA ASP A 157 22.68 -7.51 16.91
C ASP A 157 22.39 -7.11 15.45
N PRO A 158 23.08 -6.09 14.90
CA PRO A 158 22.90 -5.66 13.51
C PRO A 158 23.01 -6.81 12.50
N ASP A 159 23.87 -7.79 12.76
CA ASP A 159 24.07 -8.94 11.86
C ASP A 159 22.91 -9.92 11.93
N LEU A 160 22.34 -10.14 13.11
CA LEU A 160 21.11 -10.91 13.27
C LEU A 160 19.96 -10.26 12.48
N VAL A 161 19.81 -8.94 12.57
CA VAL A 161 18.78 -8.20 11.82
C VAL A 161 18.99 -8.36 10.31
N ARG A 162 20.24 -8.24 9.83
CA ARG A 162 20.58 -8.44 8.40
C ARG A 162 20.24 -9.86 7.93
N ARG A 163 20.62 -10.89 8.70
CA ARG A 163 20.29 -12.30 8.41
C ARG A 163 18.78 -12.52 8.35
N TRP A 164 18.02 -11.93 9.26
CA TRP A 164 16.55 -12.00 9.25
C TRP A 164 15.94 -11.37 8.01
N ILE A 165 16.40 -10.17 7.62
CA ILE A 165 15.95 -9.51 6.40
C ILE A 165 16.25 -10.38 5.16
N ALA A 166 17.42 -11.00 5.11
CA ALA A 166 17.78 -11.93 4.04
C ALA A 166 16.86 -13.16 4.02
N PHE A 167 16.59 -13.77 5.18
CA PHE A 167 15.66 -14.89 5.31
C PHE A 167 14.25 -14.52 4.80
N LEU A 168 13.71 -13.37 5.19
CA LEU A 168 12.40 -12.89 4.71
C LEU A 168 12.38 -12.67 3.20
N ARG A 169 13.45 -12.10 2.64
CA ARG A 169 13.55 -11.89 1.18
C ARG A 169 13.55 -13.22 0.44
N ASN A 170 14.27 -14.21 0.96
CA ASN A 170 14.36 -15.54 0.37
C ASN A 170 13.02 -16.29 0.45
N HIS A 171 12.31 -16.19 1.58
CA HIS A 171 11.08 -16.95 1.82
C HIS A 171 9.79 -16.19 1.49
N ARG A 172 9.88 -14.98 0.92
CA ARG A 172 8.70 -14.14 0.59
C ARG A 172 7.66 -14.86 -0.26
N GLY A 173 8.08 -15.74 -1.17
CA GLY A 173 7.19 -16.48 -2.07
C GLY A 173 6.40 -17.57 -1.35
N ALA A 174 7.06 -18.28 -0.42
CA ALA A 174 6.42 -19.32 0.39
C ALA A 174 5.45 -18.71 1.42
N ILE A 175 5.83 -17.58 2.03
CA ILE A 175 4.98 -16.89 3.02
C ILE A 175 3.75 -16.26 2.36
N ALA A 176 3.88 -15.69 1.16
CA ALA A 176 2.76 -15.11 0.42
C ALA A 176 1.73 -16.15 -0.05
N SER A 177 2.08 -17.44 -0.07
CA SER A 177 1.17 -18.54 -0.42
C SER A 177 0.33 -19.03 0.76
N MET A 178 0.56 -18.53 1.98
CA MET A 178 -0.22 -18.91 3.17
C MET A 178 -1.45 -18.02 3.40
N ASP A 179 -1.71 -17.01 2.57
CA ASP A 179 -3.01 -16.32 2.56
C ASP A 179 -4.04 -17.28 1.94
N PRO A 180 -4.95 -17.90 2.72
CA PRO A 180 -5.95 -18.79 2.15
C PRO A 180 -6.83 -17.99 1.18
N PRO A 181 -7.06 -18.48 -0.05
CA PRO A 181 -8.06 -17.85 -0.91
C PRO A 181 -9.39 -17.90 -0.15
N CYS A 182 -9.96 -16.73 0.11
CA CYS A 182 -11.31 -16.62 0.63
C CYS A 182 -12.22 -17.42 -0.32
N GLN A 183 -12.73 -18.57 0.14
CA GLN A 183 -13.71 -19.36 -0.60
C GLN A 183 -14.92 -18.46 -0.87
N GLN A 184 -15.16 -18.16 -2.15
CA GLN A 184 -16.45 -17.62 -2.55
C GLN A 184 -17.49 -18.74 -2.42
N PRO A 185 -18.59 -18.52 -1.67
CA PRO A 185 -19.65 -19.50 -1.56
C PRO A 185 -20.31 -19.68 -2.94
N ARG A 186 -20.58 -20.94 -3.29
CA ARG A 186 -21.32 -21.32 -4.50
C ARG A 186 -22.78 -20.91 -4.41
#